data_AF-A0A832FMV9-F1
#
_entry.id   AF-A0A832FMV9-F1
#
_cell.length_a   1.000
_cell.length_b   1.000
_cell.length_c   1.000
_cell.angle_alpha   90.00
_cell.angle_beta   90.00
_cell.angle_gamma   90.00
#
_symmetry.space_group_name_H-M   'P 1'
#
loop_
_entity.id
_entity.type
_entity.pdbx_description
1 polymer ?
#
loop_
_entity_poly.entity_id
_entity_poly.type
_entity_poly.pdbx_seq_one_letter_code
_entity_poly.pdbx_strand_id
1 'polypeptide(L)'
;MSKRIKILLISTIVNKSLKKAMESVSEFCDVNLIYSYDLPKYKIAEVQSFVDWADIIAIDVRGDPGILNEIDFGEKDLICLVGGSSLAAKAKLGKFRMPAKAASSFVSDPASLKKRIESIQKAIETAGKILPFGVLKDARNYVKTLRYWANGGFENYRNMFLHLCKVKGLDVKAAEPEEFPEFGFYHPAHGFDFRPVAERPKIGIVFYGGMHFEQCQKTLEEIVKWFEDKNISVAPVYSDGILNLNALELLNDVDAIVSLLWFRLNGGPMGGDPRKTIELLKGKRAKIFTPALMFNQKLSDWDREQRGLSIVNLFASVTLPEMDGAVEPVPIAGIHDDEVVPIADRIERFCERIEKWVSLRQKPNSEKRVAIVIYNYPPGEENLGNAAYLDTFESLKAVLERLRDEGYRVERMNVKELLLEKKLFNPKLFSEKAIECPRLSKSDYIKFFYELPEDLRREVVENFGEPPGDIMVDEDGILIPVVLLGNIAIGIQPSRRKIIESNEDLLSAVHDKTKPPHHQYLAFYLWLSKEFKADAIIHLGTHGTLEFMKGKECGLSSKCWPDVLISSVPHIYVYHVTNVSEATIAKRRSYATLL
;
A
#
# COMPACT_ATOMS: atom_id res chain seq x y z
N MET A 1 25.92 -42.01 -12.26
CA MET A 1 25.12 -40.90 -11.69
C MET A 1 23.87 -40.77 -12.52
N SER A 2 22.67 -40.81 -11.94
CA SER A 2 21.43 -40.54 -12.66
C SER A 2 21.52 -39.16 -13.30
N LYS A 3 21.05 -39.01 -14.55
CA LYS A 3 21.04 -37.72 -15.24
C LYS A 3 20.04 -36.80 -14.53
N ARG A 4 20.53 -35.79 -13.80
CA ARG A 4 19.68 -34.76 -13.20
C ARG A 4 19.28 -33.74 -14.25
N ILE A 5 18.02 -33.32 -14.23
CA ILE A 5 17.51 -32.26 -15.11
C ILE A 5 17.85 -30.91 -14.49
N LYS A 6 18.40 -30.00 -15.28
CA LYS A 6 18.76 -28.65 -14.83
C LYS A 6 17.64 -27.67 -15.15
N ILE A 7 17.07 -27.04 -14.13
CA ILE A 7 15.94 -26.12 -14.27
C ILE A 7 16.37 -24.73 -13.79
N LEU A 8 16.31 -23.73 -14.66
CA LEU A 8 16.39 -22.34 -14.25
C LEU A 8 14.97 -21.82 -13.99
N LEU A 9 14.67 -21.41 -12.77
CA LEU A 9 13.43 -20.76 -12.39
C LEU A 9 13.70 -19.29 -12.09
N ILE A 10 13.09 -18.38 -12.85
CA ILE A 10 13.08 -16.95 -12.55
C ILE A 10 11.69 -16.60 -12.04
N SER A 11 11.54 -16.12 -10.81
CA SER A 11 10.21 -16.02 -10.19
C SER A 11 9.98 -14.77 -9.34
N THR A 12 8.73 -14.29 -9.34
CA THR A 12 8.20 -13.29 -8.41
C THR A 12 7.63 -13.91 -7.13
N ILE A 13 7.46 -15.24 -7.09
CA ILE A 13 6.92 -15.97 -5.94
C ILE A 13 7.99 -16.17 -4.88
N VAL A 14 7.70 -15.67 -3.68
CA VAL A 14 8.59 -15.70 -2.53
C VAL A 14 7.87 -16.40 -1.38
N ASN A 15 8.01 -17.72 -1.29
CA ASN A 15 7.44 -18.52 -0.21
C ASN A 15 8.32 -19.75 0.10
N LYS A 16 8.10 -20.32 1.29
CA LYS A 16 8.86 -21.49 1.76
C LYS A 16 8.47 -22.77 1.04
N SER A 17 7.21 -22.89 0.61
CA SER A 17 6.73 -24.09 -0.08
C SER A 17 7.46 -24.35 -1.40
N LEU A 18 7.80 -23.31 -2.17
CA LEU A 18 8.58 -23.43 -3.40
C LEU A 18 9.98 -23.97 -3.12
N LYS A 19 10.68 -23.43 -2.11
CA LYS A 19 12.01 -23.92 -1.71
C LYS A 19 11.98 -25.35 -1.20
N LYS A 20 11.03 -25.69 -0.31
CA LYS A 20 10.84 -27.06 0.18
C LYS A 20 10.54 -28.02 -0.97
N ALA A 21 9.75 -27.59 -1.95
CA ALA A 21 9.47 -28.38 -3.15
C ALA A 21 10.75 -28.64 -3.94
N MET A 22 11.60 -27.64 -4.16
CA MET A 22 12.92 -27.79 -4.82
C MET A 22 13.82 -28.77 -4.08
N GLU A 23 13.92 -28.67 -2.76
CA GLU A 23 14.69 -29.60 -1.91
C GLU A 23 14.15 -31.03 -2.02
N SER A 24 12.81 -31.21 -2.02
CA SER A 24 12.18 -32.52 -2.08
C SER A 24 12.39 -33.28 -3.40
N VAL A 25 12.82 -32.59 -4.46
CA VAL A 25 13.05 -33.17 -5.79
C VAL A 25 14.52 -33.17 -6.21
N SER A 26 15.44 -32.83 -5.30
CA SER A 26 16.88 -32.67 -5.60
C SER A 26 17.57 -33.95 -6.09
N GLU A 27 16.96 -35.12 -5.91
CA GLU A 27 17.44 -36.38 -6.47
C GLU A 27 17.26 -36.44 -8.00
N PHE A 28 16.24 -35.75 -8.53
CA PHE A 28 15.82 -35.81 -9.93
C PHE A 28 16.21 -34.57 -10.74
N CYS A 29 16.21 -33.39 -10.14
CA CYS A 29 16.59 -32.15 -10.78
C CYS A 29 17.40 -31.22 -9.89
N ASP A 30 18.26 -30.43 -10.52
CA ASP A 30 18.92 -29.30 -9.90
C ASP A 30 18.17 -28.03 -10.33
N VAL A 31 17.72 -27.23 -9.37
CA VAL A 31 16.93 -26.01 -9.64
C VAL A 31 17.72 -24.78 -9.21
N ASN A 32 18.08 -23.92 -10.18
CA ASN A 32 18.61 -22.58 -9.91
C ASN A 32 17.43 -21.61 -9.86
N LEU A 33 17.18 -21.03 -8.69
CA LEU A 33 16.15 -20.02 -8.48
C LEU A 33 16.78 -18.61 -8.49
N ILE A 34 16.28 -17.74 -9.36
CA ILE A 34 16.58 -16.31 -9.36
C ILE A 34 15.29 -15.56 -9.06
N TYR A 35 15.26 -14.81 -7.97
CA TYR A 35 14.12 -13.97 -7.68
C TYR A 35 14.10 -12.74 -8.59
N SER A 36 12.91 -12.34 -9.04
CA SER A 36 12.75 -11.21 -9.96
C SER A 36 13.29 -9.90 -9.39
N TYR A 37 13.25 -9.72 -8.06
CA TYR A 37 13.79 -8.54 -7.39
C TYR A 37 15.32 -8.50 -7.32
N ASP A 38 15.99 -9.65 -7.51
CA ASP A 38 17.45 -9.72 -7.59
C ASP A 38 17.94 -9.60 -9.04
N LEU A 39 17.08 -9.76 -10.06
CA LEU A 39 17.46 -9.61 -11.48
C LEU A 39 18.26 -8.32 -11.80
N PRO A 40 17.90 -7.13 -11.27
CA PRO A 40 18.67 -5.92 -11.54
C PRO A 40 20.12 -5.93 -11.02
N LYS A 41 20.48 -6.90 -10.17
CA LYS A 41 21.83 -7.06 -9.62
C LYS A 41 22.75 -7.86 -10.55
N TYR A 42 22.19 -8.61 -11.49
CA TYR A 42 22.94 -9.44 -12.42
C TYR A 42 23.29 -8.68 -13.70
N LYS A 43 24.45 -8.99 -14.26
CA LYS A 43 24.80 -8.62 -15.63
C LYS A 43 24.17 -9.62 -16.60
N ILE A 44 23.95 -9.17 -17.84
CA ILE A 44 23.41 -10.00 -18.94
C ILE A 44 24.20 -11.31 -19.08
N ALA A 45 25.54 -11.24 -19.06
CA ALA A 45 26.40 -12.42 -19.17
C ALA A 45 26.21 -13.44 -18.03
N GLU A 46 25.91 -12.98 -16.82
CA GLU A 46 25.64 -13.87 -15.68
C GLU A 46 24.30 -14.58 -15.87
N VAL A 47 23.25 -13.83 -16.24
CA VAL A 47 21.94 -14.41 -16.57
C VAL A 47 22.04 -15.40 -17.74
N GLN A 48 22.80 -15.06 -18.78
CA GLN A 48 23.07 -15.94 -19.92
C GLN A 48 23.75 -17.24 -19.48
N SER A 49 24.70 -17.19 -18.54
CA SER A 49 25.36 -18.40 -18.03
C SER A 49 24.38 -19.37 -17.33
N PHE A 50 23.39 -18.84 -16.59
CA PHE A 50 22.34 -19.66 -16.00
C PHE A 50 21.42 -20.27 -17.06
N VAL A 51 21.10 -19.49 -18.10
CA VAL A 51 20.32 -19.92 -19.25
C VAL A 51 21.06 -21.04 -19.98
N ASP A 52 22.35 -20.89 -20.25
CA ASP A 52 23.22 -21.86 -20.92
C ASP A 52 23.37 -23.16 -20.11
N TRP A 53 23.37 -23.07 -18.79
CA TRP A 53 23.39 -24.23 -17.90
C TRP A 53 22.10 -25.06 -17.94
N ALA A 54 20.93 -24.44 -18.14
CA ALA A 54 19.63 -25.07 -17.94
C ALA A 54 19.18 -25.99 -19.11
N ASP A 55 18.48 -27.08 -18.79
CA ASP A 55 17.73 -27.91 -19.74
C ASP A 55 16.31 -27.39 -19.98
N ILE A 56 15.75 -26.71 -18.96
CA ILE A 56 14.43 -26.07 -18.96
C ILE A 56 14.55 -24.72 -18.26
N ILE A 57 13.91 -23.71 -18.82
CA ILE A 57 13.84 -22.37 -18.25
C ILE A 57 12.36 -22.09 -17.98
N ALA A 58 12.03 -21.74 -16.74
CA ALA A 58 10.69 -21.37 -16.32
C ALA A 58 10.71 -19.93 -15.81
N ILE A 59 9.85 -19.07 -16.36
CA ILE A 59 9.86 -17.64 -16.06
C ILE A 59 8.48 -17.19 -15.59
N ASP A 60 8.45 -16.66 -14.37
CA ASP A 60 7.37 -15.91 -13.76
C ASP A 60 7.90 -14.51 -13.46
N VAL A 61 7.76 -13.60 -14.41
CA VAL A 61 8.06 -12.19 -14.23
C VAL A 61 6.97 -11.36 -14.88
N ARG A 62 6.35 -10.45 -14.11
CA ARG A 62 5.31 -9.57 -14.65
C ARG A 62 5.93 -8.47 -15.51
N GLY A 63 5.39 -8.27 -16.72
CA GLY A 63 5.92 -7.33 -17.70
C GLY A 63 7.11 -7.89 -18.49
N ASP A 64 7.86 -6.99 -19.14
CA ASP A 64 9.02 -7.34 -19.95
C ASP A 64 10.29 -6.73 -19.31
N PRO A 65 10.92 -7.41 -18.33
CA PRO A 65 12.15 -6.92 -17.73
C PRO A 65 13.24 -6.81 -18.80
N GLY A 66 13.80 -5.61 -18.97
CA GLY A 66 14.75 -5.30 -20.06
C GLY A 66 15.86 -6.33 -20.22
N ILE A 67 16.46 -6.76 -19.10
CA ILE A 67 17.54 -7.77 -19.10
C ILE A 67 17.12 -9.09 -19.76
N LEU A 68 15.88 -9.58 -19.59
CA LEU A 68 15.43 -10.85 -20.18
C LEU A 68 15.10 -10.72 -21.66
N ASN A 69 14.86 -9.51 -22.17
CA ASN A 69 14.69 -9.31 -23.60
C ASN A 69 16.00 -9.49 -24.37
N GLU A 70 17.13 -9.20 -23.73
CA GLU A 70 18.49 -9.28 -24.28
C GLU A 70 19.12 -10.67 -24.16
N ILE A 71 18.50 -11.58 -23.41
CA ILE A 71 18.96 -12.98 -23.28
C ILE A 71 18.64 -13.77 -24.55
N ASP A 72 19.63 -14.53 -25.01
CA ASP A 72 19.44 -15.55 -26.04
C ASP A 72 19.03 -16.88 -25.40
N PHE A 73 17.77 -17.24 -25.56
CA PHE A 73 17.23 -18.51 -25.08
C PHE A 73 17.50 -19.68 -26.04
N GLY A 74 17.97 -19.39 -27.26
CA GLY A 74 18.19 -20.37 -28.31
C GLY A 74 16.99 -21.30 -28.54
N GLU A 75 17.29 -22.59 -28.70
CA GLU A 75 16.29 -23.66 -28.90
C GLU A 75 15.90 -24.38 -27.60
N LYS A 76 16.17 -23.78 -26.44
CA LYS A 76 15.84 -24.39 -25.15
C LYS A 76 14.34 -24.42 -24.89
N ASP A 77 13.93 -25.26 -23.95
CA ASP A 77 12.54 -25.27 -23.50
C ASP A 77 12.33 -24.12 -22.52
N LEU A 78 11.58 -23.11 -22.97
CA LEU A 78 11.23 -21.91 -22.23
C LEU A 78 9.73 -21.94 -21.89
N ILE A 79 9.41 -22.01 -20.61
CA ILE A 79 8.05 -22.00 -20.10
C ILE A 79 7.77 -20.62 -19.52
N CYS A 80 6.96 -19.83 -20.21
CA CYS A 80 6.45 -18.56 -19.70
C CYS A 80 5.27 -18.87 -18.76
N LEU A 81 5.57 -18.97 -17.46
CA LEU A 81 4.60 -19.19 -16.39
C LEU A 81 3.72 -17.94 -16.21
N VAL A 82 4.38 -16.79 -16.11
CA VAL A 82 3.77 -15.45 -16.12
C VAL A 82 4.74 -14.50 -16.83
N GLY A 83 4.25 -13.69 -17.76
CA GLY A 83 5.11 -12.85 -18.60
C GLY A 83 4.34 -11.86 -19.45
N GLY A 84 5.05 -10.84 -19.96
CA GLY A 84 4.57 -10.04 -21.08
C GLY A 84 4.58 -10.81 -22.40
N SER A 85 4.11 -10.16 -23.47
CA SER A 85 3.96 -10.80 -24.78
C SER A 85 5.30 -11.19 -25.40
N SER A 86 6.39 -10.48 -25.09
CA SER A 86 7.72 -10.78 -25.65
C SER A 86 8.23 -12.14 -25.15
N LEU A 87 8.14 -12.38 -23.84
CA LEU A 87 8.52 -13.65 -23.21
C LEU A 87 7.57 -14.78 -23.61
N ALA A 88 6.25 -14.49 -23.65
CA ALA A 88 5.26 -15.47 -24.08
C ALA A 88 5.48 -15.93 -25.53
N ALA A 89 5.89 -15.03 -26.43
CA ALA A 89 6.18 -15.36 -27.84
C ALA A 89 7.40 -16.28 -28.00
N LYS A 90 8.34 -16.25 -27.04
CA LYS A 90 9.51 -17.13 -27.00
C LYS A 90 9.20 -18.51 -26.38
N ALA A 91 8.00 -18.72 -25.83
CA ALA A 91 7.69 -19.92 -25.08
C ALA A 91 7.65 -21.20 -25.95
N LYS A 92 8.30 -22.26 -25.45
CA LYS A 92 8.54 -23.54 -26.12
C LYS A 92 8.66 -24.67 -25.10
N LEU A 93 8.10 -25.84 -25.42
CA LEU A 93 8.37 -27.08 -24.69
C LEU A 93 8.42 -28.24 -25.68
N GLY A 94 9.56 -28.91 -25.80
CA GLY A 94 9.75 -29.97 -26.79
C GLY A 94 9.49 -29.44 -28.21
N LYS A 95 8.50 -30.02 -28.90
CA LYS A 95 8.07 -29.60 -30.24
C LYS A 95 6.97 -28.53 -30.22
N PHE A 96 6.38 -28.24 -29.06
CA PHE A 96 5.38 -27.18 -28.93
C PHE A 96 6.04 -25.80 -28.91
N ARG A 97 5.47 -24.86 -29.66
CA ARG A 97 5.80 -23.43 -29.63
C ARG A 97 4.54 -22.62 -29.45
N MET A 98 4.63 -21.54 -28.67
CA MET A 98 3.51 -20.64 -28.45
C MET A 98 3.09 -19.96 -29.76
N PRO A 99 1.81 -20.05 -30.15
CA PRO A 99 1.31 -19.31 -31.30
C PRO A 99 1.36 -17.80 -31.05
N ALA A 100 1.77 -17.00 -32.03
CA ALA A 100 1.89 -15.54 -31.90
C ALA A 100 0.59 -14.86 -31.42
N LYS A 101 -0.57 -15.33 -31.90
CA LYS A 101 -1.89 -14.83 -31.48
C LYS A 101 -2.23 -15.15 -30.01
N ALA A 102 -1.73 -16.27 -29.50
CA ALA A 102 -1.87 -16.60 -28.08
C ALA A 102 -0.91 -15.77 -27.24
N ALA A 103 0.33 -15.57 -27.68
CA ALA A 103 1.30 -14.72 -27.01
C ALA A 103 0.86 -13.25 -26.90
N SER A 104 0.23 -12.68 -27.93
CA SER A 104 -0.26 -11.30 -27.88
C SER A 104 -1.39 -11.09 -26.86
N SER A 105 -2.17 -12.13 -26.53
CA SER A 105 -3.20 -12.08 -25.49
C SER A 105 -2.65 -11.93 -24.07
N PHE A 106 -1.35 -12.18 -23.85
CA PHE A 106 -0.73 -12.02 -22.53
C PHE A 106 -0.70 -10.55 -22.07
N VAL A 107 -0.76 -9.60 -23.01
CA VAL A 107 -0.80 -8.15 -22.74
C VAL A 107 -2.22 -7.59 -22.82
N SER A 108 -3.08 -8.11 -23.70
CA SER A 108 -4.37 -7.49 -24.00
C SER A 108 -5.56 -8.00 -23.17
N ASP A 109 -5.43 -9.16 -22.50
CA ASP A 109 -6.53 -9.72 -21.72
C ASP A 109 -6.23 -9.73 -20.21
N PRO A 110 -7.00 -8.97 -19.40
CA PRO A 110 -6.95 -9.05 -17.94
C PRO A 110 -7.36 -10.41 -17.38
N ALA A 111 -7.79 -11.36 -18.22
CA ALA A 111 -8.12 -12.72 -17.81
C ALA A 111 -7.03 -13.38 -16.92
N SER A 112 -7.50 -14.12 -15.91
CA SER A 112 -6.62 -14.82 -14.98
C SER A 112 -5.78 -15.89 -15.69
N LEU A 113 -4.68 -16.31 -15.06
CA LEU A 113 -3.82 -17.36 -15.59
C LEU A 113 -4.62 -18.62 -15.96
N LYS A 114 -5.68 -18.95 -15.20
CA LYS A 114 -6.61 -20.04 -15.51
C LYS A 114 -7.37 -19.85 -16.81
N LYS A 115 -7.98 -18.69 -17.05
CA LYS A 115 -8.64 -18.40 -18.33
C LYS A 115 -7.66 -18.40 -19.51
N ARG A 116 -6.40 -18.03 -19.27
CA ARG A 116 -5.32 -18.13 -20.28
C ARG A 116 -5.00 -19.60 -20.58
N ILE A 117 -4.88 -20.43 -19.54
CA ILE A 117 -4.73 -21.89 -19.66
C ILE A 117 -5.88 -22.47 -20.49
N GLU A 118 -7.14 -22.11 -20.20
CA GLU A 118 -8.32 -22.54 -20.97
C GLU A 118 -8.26 -22.07 -22.44
N SER A 119 -7.84 -20.83 -22.69
CA SER A 119 -7.72 -20.27 -24.04
C SER A 119 -6.65 -20.99 -24.86
N ILE A 120 -5.49 -21.26 -24.25
CA ILE A 120 -4.42 -22.07 -24.85
C ILE A 120 -4.93 -23.48 -25.11
N GLN A 121 -5.63 -24.09 -24.16
CA GLN A 121 -6.21 -25.42 -24.32
C GLN A 121 -7.21 -25.48 -25.47
N LYS A 122 -8.13 -24.51 -25.57
CA LYS A 122 -9.11 -24.41 -26.67
C LYS A 122 -8.43 -24.21 -28.02
N ALA A 123 -7.37 -23.40 -28.08
CA ALA A 123 -6.56 -23.23 -29.28
C ALA A 123 -5.88 -24.55 -29.69
N ILE A 124 -5.35 -25.29 -28.72
CA ILE A 124 -4.75 -26.62 -28.93
C ILE A 124 -5.80 -27.62 -29.40
N GLU A 125 -7.00 -27.64 -28.81
CA GLU A 125 -8.09 -28.56 -29.20
C GLU A 125 -8.58 -28.27 -30.62
N THR A 126 -8.69 -26.98 -30.98
CA THR A 126 -9.05 -26.56 -32.34
C THR A 126 -7.98 -26.97 -33.35
N ALA A 127 -6.70 -26.79 -33.00
CA ALA A 127 -5.57 -27.17 -33.84
C ALA A 127 -5.24 -28.68 -33.79
N GLY A 128 -5.78 -29.43 -32.82
CA GLY A 128 -5.51 -30.84 -32.58
C GLY A 128 -6.01 -31.78 -33.68
N LYS A 129 -6.88 -31.29 -34.57
CA LYS A 129 -7.26 -31.99 -35.81
C LYS A 129 -6.17 -31.95 -36.89
N ILE A 130 -5.18 -31.07 -36.76
CA ILE A 130 -4.16 -30.76 -37.78
C ILE A 130 -2.74 -31.00 -37.25
N LEU A 131 -2.51 -30.84 -35.94
CA LEU A 131 -1.18 -30.94 -35.33
C LEU A 131 -0.69 -32.39 -35.16
N PRO A 132 0.61 -32.67 -35.38
CA PRO A 132 1.21 -33.97 -35.08
C PRO A 132 1.06 -34.36 -33.61
N PHE A 133 0.88 -35.66 -33.33
CA PHE A 133 0.68 -36.20 -31.97
C PHE A 133 1.74 -35.73 -30.96
N GLY A 134 3.02 -35.67 -31.36
CA GLY A 134 4.11 -35.21 -30.50
C GLY A 134 3.95 -33.74 -30.07
N VAL A 135 3.52 -32.86 -30.98
CA VAL A 135 3.27 -31.44 -30.67
C VAL A 135 2.10 -31.30 -29.71
N LEU A 136 1.03 -32.08 -29.91
CA LEU A 136 -0.14 -32.07 -29.03
C LEU A 136 0.21 -32.53 -27.60
N LYS A 137 1.02 -33.58 -27.46
CA LYS A 137 1.51 -34.07 -26.18
C LYS A 137 2.30 -32.99 -25.43
N ASP A 138 3.24 -32.34 -26.11
CA ASP A 138 4.08 -31.31 -25.50
C ASP A 138 3.28 -30.05 -25.13
N ALA A 139 2.28 -29.69 -25.93
CA ALA A 139 1.36 -28.59 -25.63
C ALA A 139 0.54 -28.87 -24.36
N ARG A 140 0.02 -30.10 -24.19
CA ARG A 140 -0.66 -30.53 -22.96
C ARG A 140 0.27 -30.49 -21.76
N ASN A 141 1.53 -30.92 -21.92
CA ASN A 141 2.53 -30.84 -20.86
C ASN A 141 2.80 -29.39 -20.45
N TYR A 142 2.86 -28.46 -21.41
CA TYR A 142 3.02 -27.03 -21.15
C TYR A 142 1.87 -26.47 -20.32
N VAL A 143 0.63 -26.73 -20.75
CA VAL A 143 -0.60 -26.31 -20.04
C VAL A 143 -0.65 -26.89 -18.63
N LYS A 144 -0.27 -28.16 -18.47
CA LYS A 144 -0.22 -28.81 -17.15
C LYS A 144 0.80 -28.14 -16.22
N THR A 145 1.97 -27.75 -16.73
CA THR A 145 2.96 -26.96 -15.96
C THR A 145 2.37 -25.63 -15.48
N LEU A 146 1.64 -24.92 -16.34
CA LEU A 146 0.96 -23.68 -15.95
C LEU A 146 -0.07 -23.90 -14.85
N ARG A 147 -0.83 -25.01 -14.88
CA ARG A 147 -1.86 -25.32 -13.86
C ARG A 147 -1.25 -25.57 -12.48
N TYR A 148 -0.13 -26.28 -12.38
CA TYR A 148 0.57 -26.41 -11.11
C TYR A 148 0.99 -25.03 -10.58
N TRP A 149 1.63 -24.23 -11.44
CA TRP A 149 2.12 -22.92 -11.03
C TRP A 149 1.01 -21.99 -10.57
N ALA A 150 -0.10 -21.92 -11.31
CA ALA A 150 -1.25 -21.05 -11.04
C ALA A 150 -1.91 -21.31 -9.69
N ASN A 151 -1.98 -22.58 -9.27
CA ASN A 151 -2.59 -22.96 -8.00
C ASN A 151 -1.60 -22.83 -6.83
N GLY A 152 -0.30 -22.96 -7.08
CA GLY A 152 0.73 -22.84 -6.05
C GLY A 152 0.60 -23.88 -4.93
N GLY A 153 1.37 -23.71 -3.86
CA GLY A 153 1.43 -24.68 -2.78
C GLY A 153 2.49 -25.76 -2.99
N PHE A 154 2.96 -26.34 -1.89
CA PHE A 154 4.05 -27.32 -1.87
C PHE A 154 3.83 -28.48 -2.85
N GLU A 155 2.66 -29.14 -2.81
CA GLU A 155 2.38 -30.30 -3.66
C GLU A 155 2.36 -29.93 -5.14
N ASN A 156 1.77 -28.79 -5.50
CA ASN A 156 1.77 -28.33 -6.89
C ASN A 156 3.19 -28.00 -7.38
N TYR A 157 4.00 -27.27 -6.61
CA TYR A 157 5.39 -26.97 -7.00
C TYR A 157 6.23 -28.23 -7.14
N ARG A 158 6.12 -29.16 -6.18
CA ARG A 158 6.82 -30.44 -6.20
C ARG A 158 6.45 -31.25 -7.44
N ASN A 159 5.15 -31.43 -7.69
CA ASN A 159 4.68 -32.19 -8.83
C ASN A 159 4.94 -31.49 -10.17
N MET A 160 5.03 -30.15 -10.20
CA MET A 160 5.51 -29.41 -11.37
C MET A 160 6.93 -29.82 -11.75
N PHE A 161 7.87 -29.83 -10.81
CA PHE A 161 9.26 -30.23 -11.08
C PHE A 161 9.37 -31.70 -11.49
N LEU A 162 8.64 -32.60 -10.83
CA LEU A 162 8.59 -34.02 -11.21
C LEU A 162 7.97 -34.21 -12.60
N HIS A 163 6.94 -33.43 -12.94
CA HIS A 163 6.33 -33.44 -14.27
C HIS A 163 7.34 -32.99 -15.34
N LEU A 164 8.10 -31.92 -15.08
CA LEU A 164 9.16 -31.47 -16.00
C LEU A 164 10.28 -32.51 -16.16
N CYS A 165 10.67 -33.19 -15.08
CA CYS A 165 11.61 -34.31 -15.13
C CYS A 165 11.10 -35.45 -16.02
N LYS A 166 9.81 -35.81 -15.87
CA LYS A 166 9.14 -36.82 -16.69
C LYS A 166 9.08 -36.42 -18.17
N VAL A 167 8.83 -35.14 -18.47
CA VAL A 167 8.85 -34.60 -19.84
C VAL A 167 10.24 -34.77 -20.48
N LYS A 168 11.32 -34.68 -19.69
CA LYS A 168 12.70 -34.92 -20.14
C LYS A 168 13.14 -36.39 -20.14
N GLY A 169 12.22 -37.31 -19.86
CA GLY A 169 12.44 -38.75 -19.99
C GLY A 169 12.93 -39.45 -18.72
N LEU A 170 12.88 -38.79 -17.56
CA LEU A 170 13.09 -39.49 -16.28
C LEU A 170 11.85 -40.31 -15.90
N ASP A 171 12.08 -41.52 -15.37
CA ASP A 171 11.01 -42.37 -14.84
C ASP A 171 10.63 -41.91 -13.42
N VAL A 172 9.77 -40.90 -13.37
CA VAL A 172 9.22 -40.34 -12.12
C VAL A 172 7.71 -40.20 -12.22
N LYS A 173 7.04 -40.30 -11.06
CA LYS A 173 5.59 -40.08 -10.96
C LYS A 173 5.32 -38.67 -10.47
N ALA A 174 4.48 -37.94 -11.20
CA ALA A 174 3.93 -36.66 -10.81
C ALA A 174 2.40 -36.80 -10.71
N ALA A 175 1.82 -36.44 -9.57
CA ALA A 175 0.38 -36.39 -9.35
C ALA A 175 -0.26 -35.26 -10.17
N GLU A 176 -1.55 -35.30 -10.49
CA GLU A 176 -2.23 -34.20 -11.19
C GLU A 176 -2.25 -32.89 -10.35
N PRO A 177 -2.38 -31.70 -10.98
CA PRO A 177 -2.46 -30.44 -10.25
C PRO A 177 -3.65 -30.40 -9.28
N GLU A 178 -3.41 -29.90 -8.08
CA GLU A 178 -4.47 -29.57 -7.12
C GLU A 178 -5.05 -28.20 -7.48
N GLU A 179 -6.36 -28.15 -7.72
CA GLU A 179 -7.05 -26.93 -8.14
C GLU A 179 -7.90 -26.33 -7.03
N PHE A 180 -7.82 -25.02 -6.88
CA PHE A 180 -8.63 -24.23 -5.94
C PHE A 180 -9.64 -23.39 -6.70
N PRO A 181 -10.80 -23.02 -6.13
CA PRO A 181 -11.72 -22.06 -6.76
C PRO A 181 -11.03 -20.71 -7.03
N GLU A 182 -11.53 -19.90 -7.96
CA GLU A 182 -10.95 -18.59 -8.31
C GLU A 182 -11.08 -17.57 -7.20
N PHE A 183 -12.19 -17.61 -6.45
CA PHE A 183 -12.44 -16.73 -5.32
C PHE A 183 -13.38 -17.42 -4.34
N GLY A 184 -13.37 -16.94 -3.09
CA GLY A 184 -14.19 -17.51 -2.03
C GLY A 184 -13.85 -16.96 -0.67
N PHE A 185 -14.46 -17.52 0.37
CA PHE A 185 -14.15 -17.19 1.76
C PHE A 185 -12.93 -17.97 2.25
N TYR A 186 -12.13 -17.32 3.11
CA TYR A 186 -11.07 -17.97 3.86
C TYR A 186 -10.82 -17.19 5.15
N HIS A 187 -10.59 -17.91 6.25
CA HIS A 187 -10.19 -17.32 7.51
C HIS A 187 -8.95 -18.01 8.08
N PRO A 188 -7.96 -17.28 8.62
CA PRO A 188 -6.78 -17.88 9.23
C PRO A 188 -7.09 -18.99 10.25
N ALA A 189 -8.13 -18.81 11.09
CA ALA A 189 -8.54 -19.80 12.09
C ALA A 189 -9.51 -20.89 11.59
N HIS A 190 -10.21 -20.67 10.47
CA HIS A 190 -11.29 -21.58 10.01
C HIS A 190 -11.07 -22.16 8.60
N GLY A 191 -9.98 -21.79 7.93
CA GLY A 191 -9.68 -22.23 6.57
C GLY A 191 -10.76 -21.80 5.56
N PHE A 192 -10.93 -22.62 4.52
CA PHE A 192 -11.88 -22.40 3.42
C PHE A 192 -13.36 -22.66 3.79
N ASP A 193 -13.60 -23.30 4.94
CA ASP A 193 -14.94 -23.57 5.45
C ASP A 193 -15.56 -22.34 6.12
N PHE A 194 -14.78 -21.27 6.31
CA PHE A 194 -15.25 -20.02 6.90
C PHE A 194 -16.49 -19.47 6.19
N ARG A 195 -17.48 -19.09 6.98
CA ARG A 195 -18.60 -18.24 6.55
C ARG A 195 -18.75 -17.10 7.55
N PRO A 196 -18.96 -15.84 7.12
CA PRO A 196 -19.14 -14.73 8.04
C PRO A 196 -20.33 -14.98 8.98
N VAL A 197 -20.09 -14.86 10.29
CA VAL A 197 -21.14 -15.00 11.31
C VAL A 197 -22.00 -13.74 11.36
N ALA A 198 -21.36 -12.57 11.29
CA ALA A 198 -22.07 -11.30 11.24
C ALA A 198 -22.71 -11.12 9.85
N GLU A 199 -24.02 -10.84 9.83
CA GLU A 199 -24.72 -10.53 8.58
C GLU A 199 -24.14 -9.28 7.90
N ARG A 200 -23.65 -8.32 8.68
CA ARG A 200 -23.02 -7.08 8.21
C ARG A 200 -21.65 -6.89 8.87
N PRO A 201 -20.58 -7.55 8.36
CA PRO A 201 -19.26 -7.38 8.94
C PRO A 201 -18.79 -5.93 8.81
N LYS A 202 -18.14 -5.39 9.83
CA LYS A 202 -17.54 -4.05 9.78
C LYS A 202 -16.45 -3.95 8.72
N ILE A 203 -15.59 -4.96 8.59
CA ILE A 203 -14.44 -4.93 7.68
C ILE A 203 -14.49 -6.10 6.70
N GLY A 204 -14.50 -5.78 5.41
CA GLY A 204 -14.24 -6.74 4.33
C GLY A 204 -12.78 -6.73 3.95
N ILE A 205 -12.14 -7.89 3.79
CA ILE A 205 -10.75 -7.99 3.33
C ILE A 205 -10.72 -8.79 2.03
N VAL A 206 -10.14 -8.25 0.96
CA VAL A 206 -9.84 -9.00 -0.25
C VAL A 206 -8.33 -9.24 -0.35
N PHE A 207 -7.91 -10.46 -0.63
CA PHE A 207 -6.49 -10.83 -0.72
C PHE A 207 -6.25 -11.90 -1.80
N TYR A 208 -4.99 -12.19 -2.12
CA TYR A 208 -4.69 -13.16 -3.18
C TYR A 208 -4.93 -14.61 -2.77
N GLY A 209 -5.54 -15.38 -3.67
CA GLY A 209 -5.52 -16.85 -3.69
C GLY A 209 -4.46 -17.42 -4.64
N GLY A 210 -4.54 -18.73 -4.90
CA GLY A 210 -3.66 -19.43 -5.84
C GLY A 210 -2.17 -19.25 -5.54
N MET A 211 -1.36 -19.02 -6.58
CA MET A 211 0.10 -18.90 -6.48
C MET A 211 0.63 -17.85 -5.49
N HIS A 212 -0.18 -16.83 -5.17
CA HIS A 212 0.19 -15.75 -4.26
C HIS A 212 -0.40 -15.92 -2.84
N PHE A 213 -1.19 -16.97 -2.61
CA PHE A 213 -1.91 -17.19 -1.36
C PHE A 213 -1.00 -17.19 -0.13
N GLU A 214 0.06 -18.01 -0.15
CA GLU A 214 1.02 -18.11 0.96
C GLU A 214 1.71 -16.79 1.31
N GLN A 215 1.93 -15.90 0.31
CA GLN A 215 2.55 -14.59 0.53
C GLN A 215 1.66 -13.65 1.34
N CYS A 216 0.35 -13.90 1.37
CA CYS A 216 -0.63 -13.06 2.05
C CYS A 216 -1.03 -13.62 3.43
N GLN A 217 -0.84 -14.92 3.68
CA GLN A 217 -1.42 -15.61 4.85
C GLN A 217 -1.02 -14.98 6.19
N LYS A 218 0.28 -14.75 6.43
CA LYS A 218 0.75 -14.20 7.71
C LYS A 218 0.26 -12.78 7.95
N THR A 219 0.29 -11.95 6.92
CA THR A 219 -0.21 -10.57 6.98
C THR A 219 -1.71 -10.54 7.22
N LEU A 220 -2.47 -11.42 6.56
CA LEU A 220 -3.90 -11.58 6.78
C LEU A 220 -4.18 -12.01 8.23
N GLU A 221 -3.44 -12.98 8.75
CA GLU A 221 -3.57 -13.47 10.12
C GLU A 221 -3.41 -12.36 11.15
N GLU A 222 -2.34 -11.56 11.06
CA GLU A 222 -2.09 -10.44 11.96
C GLU A 222 -3.20 -9.37 11.90
N ILE A 223 -3.68 -9.02 10.70
CA ILE A 223 -4.75 -8.03 10.53
C ILE A 223 -6.08 -8.54 11.08
N VAL A 224 -6.46 -9.77 10.73
CA VAL A 224 -7.70 -10.40 11.22
C VAL A 224 -7.67 -10.46 12.73
N LYS A 225 -6.59 -10.98 13.30
CA LYS A 225 -6.40 -11.07 14.75
C LYS A 225 -6.51 -9.70 15.43
N TRP A 226 -5.87 -8.67 14.90
CA TRP A 226 -5.91 -7.32 15.48
C TRP A 226 -7.35 -6.79 15.61
N PHE A 227 -8.18 -7.00 14.59
CA PHE A 227 -9.58 -6.56 14.62
C PHE A 227 -10.46 -7.44 15.51
N GLU A 228 -10.29 -8.77 15.44
CA GLU A 228 -11.09 -9.71 16.23
C GLU A 228 -10.80 -9.61 17.73
N ASP A 229 -9.55 -9.36 18.13
CA ASP A 229 -9.16 -9.09 19.53
C ASP A 229 -9.88 -7.85 20.10
N LYS A 230 -10.35 -6.95 19.23
CA LYS A 230 -11.15 -5.75 19.56
C LYS A 230 -12.65 -5.92 19.33
N ASN A 231 -13.12 -7.14 19.06
CA ASN A 231 -14.51 -7.45 18.70
C ASN A 231 -15.01 -6.69 17.45
N ILE A 232 -14.11 -6.39 16.51
CA ILE A 232 -14.46 -5.83 15.21
C ILE A 232 -14.59 -7.01 14.23
N SER A 233 -15.82 -7.28 13.78
CA SER A 233 -16.11 -8.39 12.86
C SER A 233 -15.42 -8.21 11.50
N VAL A 234 -14.73 -9.24 11.04
CA VAL A 234 -14.01 -9.26 9.76
C VAL A 234 -14.56 -10.36 8.85
N ALA A 235 -14.60 -10.10 7.54
CA ALA A 235 -14.92 -11.10 6.53
C ALA A 235 -13.86 -11.08 5.41
N PRO A 236 -12.88 -12.00 5.45
CA PRO A 236 -11.89 -12.13 4.40
C PRO A 236 -12.38 -13.00 3.24
N VAL A 237 -12.09 -12.55 2.03
CA VAL A 237 -12.33 -13.24 0.77
C VAL A 237 -11.04 -13.27 -0.05
N TYR A 238 -10.72 -14.41 -0.64
CA TYR A 238 -9.59 -14.52 -1.55
C TYR A 238 -10.05 -14.39 -3.00
N SER A 239 -9.13 -14.00 -3.88
CA SER A 239 -9.34 -13.90 -5.33
C SER A 239 -8.06 -14.25 -6.09
N ASP A 240 -8.20 -14.78 -7.30
CA ASP A 240 -7.11 -15.06 -8.26
C ASP A 240 -6.39 -13.81 -8.78
N GLY A 241 -6.78 -12.62 -8.30
CA GLY A 241 -6.24 -11.33 -8.70
C GLY A 241 -6.99 -10.65 -9.84
N ILE A 242 -7.94 -11.34 -10.48
CA ILE A 242 -8.73 -10.83 -11.60
C ILE A 242 -10.21 -10.74 -11.23
N LEU A 243 -10.76 -11.75 -10.56
CA LEU A 243 -12.16 -11.78 -10.13
C LEU A 243 -12.39 -11.07 -8.78
N ASN A 244 -11.61 -10.02 -8.50
CA ASN A 244 -11.64 -9.34 -7.19
C ASN A 244 -12.99 -8.69 -6.93
N LEU A 245 -13.64 -8.13 -7.96
CA LEU A 245 -14.98 -7.55 -7.80
C LEU A 245 -16.01 -8.64 -7.45
N ASN A 246 -15.93 -9.82 -8.07
CA ASN A 246 -16.81 -10.95 -7.74
C ASN A 246 -16.55 -11.46 -6.31
N ALA A 247 -15.30 -11.49 -5.86
CA ALA A 247 -14.96 -11.81 -4.48
C ALA A 247 -15.58 -10.79 -3.50
N LEU A 248 -15.48 -9.49 -3.82
CA LEU A 248 -16.07 -8.42 -3.01
C LEU A 248 -17.60 -8.44 -3.01
N GLU A 249 -18.25 -8.94 -4.06
CA GLU A 249 -19.70 -9.13 -4.13
C GLU A 249 -20.21 -10.22 -3.16
N LEU A 250 -19.36 -11.18 -2.76
CA LEU A 250 -19.71 -12.15 -1.71
C LEU A 250 -19.89 -11.48 -0.33
N LEU A 251 -19.27 -10.32 -0.13
CA LEU A 251 -19.41 -9.56 1.10
C LEU A 251 -20.72 -8.79 1.08
N ASN A 252 -21.47 -8.87 2.18
CA ASN A 252 -22.58 -7.96 2.44
C ASN A 252 -22.07 -6.50 2.62
N ASP A 253 -22.94 -5.61 3.08
CA ASP A 253 -22.53 -4.25 3.43
C ASP A 253 -21.41 -4.25 4.48
N VAL A 254 -20.40 -3.41 4.27
CA VAL A 254 -19.26 -3.24 5.17
C VAL A 254 -19.05 -1.75 5.48
N ASP A 255 -18.29 -1.44 6.54
CA ASP A 255 -17.86 -0.09 6.85
C ASP A 255 -16.57 0.27 6.10
N ALA A 256 -15.67 -0.70 5.95
CA ALA A 256 -14.39 -0.57 5.27
C ALA A 256 -14.06 -1.79 4.42
N ILE A 257 -13.32 -1.58 3.34
CA ILE A 257 -12.72 -2.62 2.50
C ILE A 257 -11.20 -2.49 2.58
N VAL A 258 -10.52 -3.57 2.96
CA VAL A 258 -9.06 -3.68 2.90
C VAL A 258 -8.69 -4.51 1.69
N SER A 259 -7.89 -3.95 0.79
CA SER A 259 -7.37 -4.66 -0.38
C SER A 259 -5.91 -5.05 -0.16
N LEU A 260 -5.68 -6.31 0.19
CA LEU A 260 -4.35 -6.93 0.27
C LEU A 260 -3.94 -7.50 -1.10
N LEU A 261 -4.25 -6.78 -2.16
CA LEU A 261 -3.90 -7.12 -3.55
C LEU A 261 -2.84 -6.15 -4.06
N TRP A 262 -2.05 -6.61 -5.04
CA TRP A 262 -1.30 -5.73 -5.93
C TRP A 262 -2.20 -5.26 -7.08
N PHE A 263 -1.93 -4.04 -7.58
CA PHE A 263 -2.64 -3.41 -8.69
C PHE A 263 -4.10 -3.04 -8.38
N ARG A 264 -4.86 -2.74 -9.44
CA ARG A 264 -6.27 -2.31 -9.38
C ARG A 264 -7.20 -3.48 -9.02
N LEU A 265 -8.31 -3.16 -8.35
CA LEU A 265 -9.37 -4.13 -8.06
C LEU A 265 -9.94 -4.73 -9.35
N ASN A 266 -10.13 -3.90 -10.40
CA ASN A 266 -10.62 -4.36 -11.68
C ASN A 266 -9.53 -4.33 -12.75
N GLY A 267 -9.30 -5.48 -13.39
CA GLY A 267 -8.36 -5.65 -14.50
C GLY A 267 -6.87 -5.70 -14.14
N GLY A 268 -6.54 -5.70 -12.84
CA GLY A 268 -5.16 -5.87 -12.36
C GLY A 268 -4.19 -4.83 -12.96
N PRO A 269 -2.98 -5.23 -13.41
CA PRO A 269 -1.96 -4.29 -13.89
C PRO A 269 -2.32 -3.59 -15.20
N MET A 270 -3.17 -4.20 -16.04
CA MET A 270 -3.60 -3.60 -17.31
C MET A 270 -4.73 -2.58 -17.11
N GLY A 271 -5.38 -2.62 -15.95
CA GLY A 271 -6.60 -1.89 -15.67
C GLY A 271 -7.81 -2.52 -16.38
N GLY A 272 -8.98 -2.25 -15.84
CA GLY A 272 -10.27 -2.53 -16.46
C GLY A 272 -11.14 -1.30 -16.45
N ASP A 273 -12.39 -1.45 -16.91
CA ASP A 273 -13.39 -0.38 -16.86
C ASP A 273 -13.54 0.16 -15.43
N PRO A 274 -13.15 1.42 -15.16
CA PRO A 274 -13.22 2.00 -13.83
C PRO A 274 -14.64 2.11 -13.29
N ARG A 275 -15.66 2.15 -14.17
CA ARG A 275 -17.07 2.30 -13.77
C ARG A 275 -17.52 1.17 -12.86
N LYS A 276 -17.11 -0.07 -13.13
CA LYS A 276 -17.46 -1.24 -12.32
C LYS A 276 -16.93 -1.11 -10.88
N THR A 277 -15.68 -0.69 -10.72
CA THR A 277 -15.10 -0.46 -9.39
C THR A 277 -15.85 0.67 -8.66
N ILE A 278 -16.10 1.78 -9.36
CA ILE A 278 -16.81 2.94 -8.79
C ILE A 278 -18.23 2.57 -8.35
N GLU A 279 -18.98 1.85 -9.19
CA GLU A 279 -20.35 1.40 -8.90
C GLU A 279 -20.38 0.46 -7.69
N LEU A 280 -19.47 -0.52 -7.63
CA LEU A 280 -19.37 -1.42 -6.48
C LEU A 280 -19.06 -0.67 -5.18
N LEU A 281 -18.07 0.23 -5.19
CA LEU A 281 -17.68 0.98 -4.00
C LEU A 281 -18.77 1.97 -3.55
N LYS A 282 -19.45 2.64 -4.49
CA LYS A 282 -20.59 3.50 -4.19
C LYS A 282 -21.79 2.72 -3.66
N GLY A 283 -22.05 1.54 -4.22
CA GLY A 283 -23.09 0.63 -3.75
C GLY A 283 -22.86 0.20 -2.30
N LYS A 284 -21.65 -0.25 -1.98
CA LYS A 284 -21.26 -0.67 -0.62
C LYS A 284 -21.14 0.49 0.37
N ARG A 285 -20.94 1.73 -0.12
CA ARG A 285 -20.69 2.93 0.70
C ARG A 285 -19.55 2.72 1.70
N ALA A 286 -18.51 2.00 1.27
CA ALA A 286 -17.38 1.62 2.09
C ALA A 286 -16.12 2.33 1.61
N LYS A 287 -15.27 2.74 2.55
CA LYS A 287 -13.96 3.29 2.23
C LYS A 287 -13.00 2.15 1.90
N ILE A 288 -12.24 2.30 0.82
CA ILE A 288 -11.20 1.35 0.42
C ILE A 288 -9.83 1.77 0.97
N PHE A 289 -9.14 0.81 1.57
CA PHE A 289 -7.79 0.92 2.12
C PHE A 289 -6.88 -0.05 1.36
N THR A 290 -5.78 0.46 0.81
CA THR A 290 -4.80 -0.37 0.11
C THR A 290 -3.41 -0.10 0.68
N PRO A 291 -2.92 -0.95 1.59
CA PRO A 291 -1.59 -0.81 2.13
C PRO A 291 -0.55 -1.16 1.05
N ALA A 292 0.69 -0.72 1.25
CA ALA A 292 1.78 -1.09 0.37
C ALA A 292 2.28 -2.51 0.72
N LEU A 293 2.11 -3.44 -0.22
CA LEU A 293 2.59 -4.81 -0.09
C LEU A 293 3.90 -4.97 -0.86
N MET A 294 5.02 -5.14 -0.15
CA MET A 294 6.35 -5.25 -0.76
C MET A 294 6.69 -6.69 -1.15
N PHE A 295 5.83 -7.35 -1.95
CA PHE A 295 6.04 -8.75 -2.36
C PHE A 295 7.29 -9.00 -3.21
N ASN A 296 7.93 -7.93 -3.71
CA ASN A 296 9.21 -7.98 -4.46
C ASN A 296 10.26 -7.00 -3.91
N GLN A 297 10.21 -6.65 -2.62
CA GLN A 297 11.21 -5.76 -2.03
C GLN A 297 11.58 -6.23 -0.63
N LYS A 298 12.88 -6.27 -0.36
CA LYS A 298 13.42 -6.64 0.95
C LYS A 298 13.17 -5.54 1.96
N LEU A 299 12.87 -5.93 3.19
CA LEU A 299 12.69 -4.99 4.31
C LEU A 299 13.95 -4.14 4.53
N SER A 300 15.14 -4.74 4.39
CA SER A 300 16.42 -4.04 4.52
C SER A 300 16.61 -2.94 3.48
N ASP A 301 16.12 -3.15 2.26
CA ASP A 301 16.23 -2.15 1.18
C ASP A 301 15.23 -1.01 1.43
N TRP A 302 13.99 -1.35 1.81
CA TRP A 302 12.99 -0.34 2.23
C TRP A 302 13.49 0.52 3.39
N ASP A 303 14.08 -0.09 4.43
CA ASP A 303 14.58 0.64 5.61
C ASP A 303 15.70 1.63 5.25
N ARG A 304 16.68 1.19 4.45
CA ARG A 304 17.82 2.01 4.04
C ARG A 304 17.47 3.13 3.05
N GLU A 305 16.53 2.89 2.14
CA GLU A 305 16.25 3.83 1.04
C GLU A 305 15.36 5.00 1.46
N GLN A 306 15.77 6.23 1.11
CA GLN A 306 14.97 7.45 1.34
C GLN A 306 13.72 7.51 0.44
N ARG A 307 13.73 6.85 -0.71
CA ARG A 307 12.52 6.70 -1.54
C ARG A 307 11.43 5.90 -0.82
N GLY A 308 11.84 4.95 0.03
CA GLY A 308 10.97 3.96 0.65
C GLY A 308 10.62 2.86 -0.34
N LEU A 309 9.47 2.96 -1.02
CA LEU A 309 9.05 1.93 -1.97
C LEU A 309 9.92 1.91 -3.23
N SER A 310 10.21 0.72 -3.74
CA SER A 310 10.79 0.53 -5.07
C SER A 310 9.87 1.11 -6.14
N ILE A 311 10.41 1.43 -7.33
CA ILE A 311 9.61 1.97 -8.44
C ILE A 311 8.45 1.03 -8.80
N VAL A 312 8.71 -0.29 -8.78
CA VAL A 312 7.70 -1.30 -9.06
C VAL A 312 6.60 -1.27 -7.99
N ASN A 313 6.94 -1.20 -6.70
CA ASN A 313 5.95 -1.13 -5.62
C ASN A 313 5.18 0.19 -5.60
N LEU A 314 5.85 1.32 -5.88
CA LEU A 314 5.20 2.62 -6.00
C LEU A 314 4.15 2.62 -7.11
N PHE A 315 4.42 1.95 -8.24
CA PHE A 315 3.46 1.81 -9.31
C PHE A 315 2.34 0.82 -8.95
N ALA A 316 2.71 -0.40 -8.56
CA ALA A 316 1.79 -1.52 -8.37
C ALA A 316 0.91 -1.41 -7.12
N SER A 317 1.45 -0.94 -6.00
CA SER A 317 0.75 -0.91 -4.70
C SER A 317 0.19 0.46 -4.34
N VAL A 318 0.57 1.52 -5.05
CA VAL A 318 0.14 2.89 -4.73
C VAL A 318 -0.51 3.53 -5.93
N THR A 319 0.23 3.78 -7.00
CA THR A 319 -0.26 4.59 -8.13
C THR A 319 -1.48 3.97 -8.82
N LEU A 320 -1.44 2.65 -9.10
CA LEU A 320 -2.58 1.96 -9.71
C LEU A 320 -3.81 1.88 -8.77
N PRO A 321 -3.68 1.46 -7.50
CA PRO A 321 -4.78 1.52 -6.54
C PRO A 321 -5.36 2.93 -6.32
N GLU A 322 -4.55 3.99 -6.38
CA GLU A 322 -5.03 5.37 -6.27
C GLU A 322 -6.08 5.71 -7.33
N MET A 323 -5.99 5.12 -8.53
CA MET A 323 -6.98 5.29 -9.60
C MET A 323 -8.32 4.61 -9.29
N ASP A 324 -8.37 3.67 -8.34
CA ASP A 324 -9.61 3.09 -7.80
C ASP A 324 -10.18 3.87 -6.60
N GLY A 325 -9.54 4.98 -6.22
CA GLY A 325 -9.91 5.76 -5.04
C GLY A 325 -9.29 5.22 -3.74
N ALA A 326 -8.37 4.24 -3.82
CA ALA A 326 -7.67 3.75 -2.64
C ALA A 326 -6.75 4.81 -2.02
N VAL A 327 -6.57 4.71 -0.72
CA VAL A 327 -5.71 5.54 0.14
C VAL A 327 -4.87 4.64 1.05
N GLU A 328 -4.03 5.25 1.88
CA GLU A 328 -3.35 4.60 3.01
C GLU A 328 -2.23 3.61 2.62
N PRO A 329 -1.21 4.04 1.81
CA PRO A 329 -0.15 3.17 1.33
C PRO A 329 0.92 2.87 2.41
N VAL A 330 0.49 2.45 3.60
CA VAL A 330 1.36 2.02 4.70
C VAL A 330 2.03 0.69 4.33
N PRO A 331 3.37 0.57 4.39
CA PRO A 331 4.04 -0.69 4.08
C PRO A 331 3.81 -1.70 5.21
N ILE A 332 3.02 -2.75 4.98
CA ILE A 332 2.64 -3.70 6.04
C ILE A 332 3.31 -5.07 5.93
N ALA A 333 3.97 -5.35 4.81
CA ALA A 333 4.66 -6.61 4.57
C ALA A 333 5.81 -6.41 3.59
N GLY A 334 6.85 -7.23 3.70
CA GLY A 334 7.98 -7.26 2.76
C GLY A 334 8.87 -8.50 2.94
N ILE A 335 9.94 -8.59 2.16
CA ILE A 335 10.75 -9.82 2.11
C ILE A 335 11.81 -9.83 3.20
N HIS A 336 11.85 -10.93 3.94
CA HIS A 336 12.92 -11.29 4.87
C HIS A 336 13.18 -12.80 4.77
N ASP A 337 14.44 -13.21 4.66
CA ASP A 337 14.86 -14.62 4.52
C ASP A 337 14.07 -15.43 3.47
N ASP A 338 13.84 -14.79 2.31
CA ASP A 338 13.09 -15.34 1.17
C ASP A 338 11.65 -15.77 1.52
N GLU A 339 11.05 -15.05 2.46
CA GLU A 339 9.65 -15.13 2.81
C GLU A 339 9.05 -13.73 2.88
N VAL A 340 7.79 -13.59 2.48
CA VAL A 340 7.03 -12.35 2.76
C VAL A 340 6.57 -12.39 4.21
N VAL A 341 6.99 -11.41 5.00
CA VAL A 341 6.68 -11.31 6.43
C VAL A 341 5.95 -10.00 6.75
N PRO A 342 5.05 -10.01 7.75
CA PRO A 342 4.40 -8.80 8.22
C PRO A 342 5.39 -7.84 8.90
N ILE A 343 5.08 -6.55 8.87
CA ILE A 343 5.81 -5.50 9.59
C ILE A 343 4.92 -5.04 10.76
N ALA A 344 5.19 -5.54 11.96
CA ALA A 344 4.28 -5.47 13.10
C ALA A 344 3.78 -4.04 13.43
N ASP A 345 4.70 -3.07 13.60
CA ASP A 345 4.34 -1.69 13.95
C ASP A 345 3.56 -0.99 12.81
N ARG A 346 3.77 -1.41 11.56
CA ARG A 346 3.05 -0.87 10.41
C ARG A 346 1.66 -1.47 10.25
N ILE A 347 1.50 -2.77 10.55
CA ILE A 347 0.18 -3.40 10.65
C ILE A 347 -0.65 -2.71 11.73
N GLU A 348 -0.07 -2.48 12.90
CA GLU A 348 -0.73 -1.76 13.99
C GLU A 348 -1.19 -0.38 13.54
N ARG A 349 -0.28 0.46 13.00
CA ARG A 349 -0.64 1.79 12.47
C ARG A 349 -1.76 1.72 11.43
N PHE A 350 -1.69 0.78 10.50
CA PHE A 350 -2.69 0.63 9.45
C PHE A 350 -4.06 0.24 10.02
N CYS A 351 -4.11 -0.71 10.95
CA CYS A 351 -5.35 -1.16 11.57
C CYS A 351 -5.96 -0.10 12.50
N GLU A 352 -5.14 0.64 13.26
CA GLU A 352 -5.60 1.79 14.05
C GLU A 352 -6.30 2.83 13.17
N ARG A 353 -5.74 3.12 11.99
CA ARG A 353 -6.32 4.08 11.04
C ARG A 353 -7.67 3.60 10.53
N ILE A 354 -7.79 2.32 10.17
CA ILE A 354 -9.06 1.72 9.76
C ILE A 354 -10.07 1.79 10.91
N GLU A 355 -9.69 1.42 12.13
CA GLU A 355 -10.54 1.50 13.33
C GLU A 355 -11.09 2.92 13.51
N LYS A 356 -10.25 3.96 13.37
CA LYS A 356 -10.70 5.35 13.49
C LYS A 356 -11.71 5.73 12.41
N TRP A 357 -11.48 5.36 11.16
CA TRP A 357 -12.46 5.58 10.08
C TRP A 357 -13.78 4.84 10.30
N VAL A 358 -13.73 3.60 10.80
CA VAL A 358 -14.94 2.82 11.14
C VAL A 358 -15.68 3.44 12.32
N SER A 359 -14.94 3.91 13.34
CA SER A 359 -15.51 4.58 14.52
C SER A 359 -16.25 5.88 14.15
N LEU A 360 -15.75 6.63 13.17
CA LEU A 360 -16.41 7.83 12.64
C LEU A 360 -17.81 7.54 12.05
N ARG A 361 -18.01 6.34 11.49
CA ARG A 361 -19.33 5.93 10.97
C ARG A 361 -20.34 5.67 12.08
N GLN A 362 -19.86 5.22 13.24
CA GLN A 362 -20.70 4.79 14.38
C GLN A 362 -20.99 5.94 15.35
N LYS A 363 -20.05 6.88 15.51
CA LYS A 363 -20.18 8.00 16.45
C LYS A 363 -21.31 8.96 16.02
N PRO A 364 -22.20 9.41 16.92
CA PRO A 364 -23.17 10.45 16.62
C PRO A 364 -22.50 11.77 16.21
N ASN A 365 -23.06 12.50 15.23
CA ASN A 365 -22.50 13.77 14.75
C ASN A 365 -22.31 14.81 15.87
N SER A 366 -23.22 14.84 16.85
CA SER A 366 -23.17 15.74 18.01
C SER A 366 -21.96 15.51 18.91
N GLU A 367 -21.36 14.32 18.89
CA GLU A 367 -20.21 13.93 19.71
C GLU A 367 -18.88 13.95 18.95
N LYS A 368 -18.92 14.08 17.62
CA LYS A 368 -17.71 14.11 16.79
C LYS A 368 -16.92 15.38 17.05
N ARG A 369 -15.62 15.21 17.27
CA ARG A 369 -14.63 16.26 17.43
C ARG A 369 -13.85 16.40 16.14
N VAL A 370 -13.92 17.57 15.51
CA VAL A 370 -13.27 17.82 14.21
C VAL A 370 -12.26 18.93 14.39
N ALA A 371 -11.02 18.66 14.01
CA ALA A 371 -9.98 19.68 13.90
C ALA A 371 -9.94 20.18 12.45
N ILE A 372 -10.03 21.49 12.24
CA ILE A 372 -9.85 22.13 10.94
C ILE A 372 -8.55 22.94 11.01
N VAL A 373 -7.60 22.59 10.15
CA VAL A 373 -6.28 23.22 10.08
C VAL A 373 -6.23 24.11 8.84
N ILE A 374 -5.95 25.40 9.07
CA ILE A 374 -5.74 26.39 8.01
C ILE A 374 -4.28 26.87 8.00
N TYR A 375 -3.88 27.53 6.92
CA TYR A 375 -2.51 27.93 6.70
C TYR A 375 -2.26 29.39 7.03
N ASN A 376 -1.04 29.67 7.47
CA ASN A 376 -0.52 31.01 7.58
C ASN A 376 0.95 31.00 7.18
N TYR A 377 1.14 31.00 5.86
CA TYR A 377 2.45 30.84 5.25
C TYR A 377 2.65 31.82 4.07
N PRO A 378 3.72 32.64 4.09
CA PRO A 378 4.62 32.91 5.22
C PRO A 378 3.88 33.40 6.47
N PRO A 379 4.44 33.29 7.69
CA PRO A 379 3.78 33.79 8.90
C PRO A 379 3.53 35.30 8.83
N GLY A 380 2.37 35.75 9.29
CA GLY A 380 1.99 37.17 9.24
C GLY A 380 0.49 37.35 9.08
N GLU A 381 -0.03 38.48 9.56
CA GLU A 381 -1.46 38.81 9.50
C GLU A 381 -1.99 38.81 8.06
N GLU A 382 -1.19 39.33 7.13
CA GLU A 382 -1.51 39.46 5.71
C GLU A 382 -1.66 38.12 4.98
N ASN A 383 -1.06 37.05 5.51
CA ASN A 383 -1.07 35.72 4.92
C ASN A 383 -2.03 34.76 5.63
N LEU A 384 -2.83 35.25 6.58
CA LEU A 384 -3.73 34.41 7.36
C LEU A 384 -4.81 33.78 6.48
N GLY A 385 -4.83 32.45 6.42
CA GLY A 385 -5.75 31.70 5.56
C GLY A 385 -5.41 31.77 4.08
N ASN A 386 -4.21 32.22 3.69
CA ASN A 386 -3.83 32.28 2.29
C ASN A 386 -3.72 30.85 1.70
N ALA A 387 -4.56 30.56 0.71
CA ALA A 387 -4.60 29.29 -0.02
C ALA A 387 -4.92 29.57 -1.49
N ALA A 388 -4.25 28.86 -2.41
CA ALA A 388 -4.39 29.13 -3.83
C ALA A 388 -5.84 28.87 -4.30
N TYR A 389 -6.44 29.89 -4.91
CA TYR A 389 -7.79 29.85 -5.49
C TYR A 389 -8.92 29.45 -4.49
N LEU A 390 -8.70 29.66 -3.19
CA LEU A 390 -9.69 29.37 -2.15
C LEU A 390 -9.91 30.60 -1.28
N ASP A 391 -11.16 31.05 -1.16
CA ASP A 391 -11.53 31.93 -0.06
C ASP A 391 -11.68 31.08 1.20
N THR A 392 -10.58 30.96 1.95
CA THR A 392 -10.49 30.06 3.10
C THR A 392 -11.53 30.36 4.17
N PHE A 393 -11.83 31.63 4.44
CA PHE A 393 -12.74 32.01 5.52
C PHE A 393 -14.21 31.89 5.13
N GLU A 394 -14.58 32.23 3.89
CA GLU A 394 -15.93 31.95 3.39
C GLU A 394 -16.17 30.44 3.24
N SER A 395 -15.17 29.69 2.79
CA SER A 395 -15.23 28.23 2.72
C SER A 395 -15.37 27.60 4.10
N LEU A 396 -14.58 28.07 5.08
CA LEU A 396 -14.67 27.63 6.47
C LEU A 396 -16.07 27.91 7.04
N LYS A 397 -16.62 29.11 6.81
CA LYS A 397 -17.99 29.45 7.24
C LYS A 397 -19.02 28.49 6.64
N ALA A 398 -18.95 28.23 5.34
CA ALA A 398 -19.86 27.29 4.67
C ALA A 398 -19.73 25.85 5.23
N VAL A 399 -18.51 25.39 5.52
CA VAL A 399 -18.27 24.10 6.16
C VAL A 399 -18.86 24.04 7.57
N LEU A 400 -18.64 25.07 8.40
CA LEU A 400 -19.15 25.14 9.77
C LEU A 400 -20.68 25.20 9.82
N GLU A 401 -21.30 25.96 8.91
CA GLU A 401 -22.75 26.01 8.74
C GLU A 401 -23.30 24.65 8.35
N ARG A 402 -22.68 23.97 7.37
CA ARG A 402 -23.10 22.64 6.96
C ARG A 402 -22.94 21.61 8.09
N LEU A 403 -21.82 21.63 8.82
CA LEU A 403 -21.60 20.74 9.97
C LEU A 403 -22.69 20.93 11.03
N ARG A 404 -23.04 22.17 11.37
CA ARG A 404 -24.12 22.46 12.31
C ARG A 404 -25.46 21.91 11.82
N ASP A 405 -25.79 22.13 10.55
CA ASP A 405 -27.06 21.70 9.97
C ASP A 405 -27.16 20.16 9.89
N GLU A 406 -26.02 19.46 9.82
CA GLU A 406 -25.89 17.99 9.91
C GLU A 406 -25.84 17.48 11.38
N GLY A 407 -26.02 18.35 12.37
CA GLY A 407 -26.14 17.99 13.78
C GLY A 407 -24.82 17.93 14.56
N TYR A 408 -23.72 18.46 14.03
CA TYR A 408 -22.48 18.61 14.80
C TYR A 408 -22.60 19.76 15.80
N ARG A 409 -21.89 19.66 16.92
CA ARG A 409 -21.85 20.71 17.95
C ARG A 409 -20.89 21.83 17.55
N VAL A 410 -21.43 22.84 16.85
CA VAL A 410 -20.69 24.00 16.36
C VAL A 410 -21.28 25.29 16.95
N GLU A 411 -20.45 26.07 17.64
CA GLU A 411 -20.80 27.40 18.13
C GLU A 411 -20.62 28.45 17.04
N ARG A 412 -21.45 29.50 17.04
CA ARG A 412 -21.38 30.58 16.03
C ARG A 412 -20.41 31.66 16.51
N MET A 413 -19.31 31.84 15.79
CA MET A 413 -18.36 32.93 16.02
C MET A 413 -17.74 33.39 14.69
N ASN A 414 -17.25 34.62 14.64
CA ASN A 414 -16.44 35.11 13.53
C ASN A 414 -14.99 34.66 13.72
N VAL A 415 -14.63 33.52 13.12
CA VAL A 415 -13.31 32.89 13.32
C VAL A 415 -12.17 33.81 12.87
N LYS A 416 -12.32 34.51 11.75
CA LYS A 416 -11.28 35.42 11.24
C LYS A 416 -11.01 36.54 12.23
N GLU A 417 -12.08 37.20 12.69
CA GLU A 417 -11.98 38.29 13.67
C GLU A 417 -11.36 37.80 14.97
N LEU A 418 -11.75 36.62 15.45
CA LEU A 418 -11.18 36.04 16.67
C LEU A 418 -9.69 35.69 16.52
N LEU A 419 -9.28 35.11 15.37
CA LEU A 419 -7.87 34.83 15.09
C LEU A 419 -7.04 36.12 15.05
N LEU A 420 -7.57 37.21 14.48
CA LEU A 420 -6.92 38.52 14.43
C LEU A 420 -6.84 39.16 15.81
N GLU A 421 -7.94 39.19 16.56
CA GLU A 421 -8.03 39.74 17.92
C GLU A 421 -7.06 39.03 18.87
N LYS A 422 -7.02 37.70 18.81
CA LYS A 422 -6.14 36.84 19.62
C LYS A 422 -4.74 36.70 19.04
N LYS A 423 -4.45 37.32 17.89
CA LYS A 423 -3.15 37.27 17.19
C LYS A 423 -2.63 35.86 16.91
N LEU A 424 -3.53 34.96 16.51
CA LEU A 424 -3.24 33.57 16.18
C LEU A 424 -2.86 33.47 14.68
N PHE A 425 -1.62 33.87 14.36
CA PHE A 425 -1.04 33.82 13.01
C PHE A 425 0.48 33.52 13.05
N ASN A 426 0.84 32.41 13.71
CA ASN A 426 2.22 31.92 13.80
C ASN A 426 3.30 32.96 14.21
N PRO A 427 3.09 33.80 15.25
CA PRO A 427 4.16 34.68 15.73
C PRO A 427 5.33 33.87 16.32
N LYS A 428 6.57 34.37 16.18
CA LYS A 428 7.76 33.73 16.80
C LYS A 428 7.64 33.66 18.33
N LEU A 429 7.27 34.80 18.92
CA LEU A 429 7.04 34.98 20.33
C LEU A 429 5.68 35.63 20.51
N PHE A 430 4.96 35.22 21.53
CA PHE A 430 3.65 35.74 21.82
C PHE A 430 3.72 37.12 22.48
N SER A 431 2.76 38.00 22.20
CA SER A 431 2.63 39.25 22.96
C SER A 431 1.83 38.97 24.24
N GLU A 432 2.21 39.58 25.37
CA GLU A 432 1.51 39.50 26.67
C GLU A 432 -0.01 39.78 26.61
N LYS A 433 -0.50 40.42 25.54
CA LYS A 433 -1.92 40.71 25.32
C LYS A 433 -2.79 39.52 24.88
N ALA A 434 -2.20 38.37 24.53
CA ALA A 434 -2.92 37.33 23.80
C ALA A 434 -3.32 36.10 24.66
N ILE A 435 -3.49 36.27 25.96
CA ILE A 435 -3.55 35.23 27.02
C ILE A 435 -4.54 34.04 26.85
N GLU A 436 -5.41 33.99 25.85
CA GLU A 436 -6.48 32.98 25.76
C GLU A 436 -6.33 32.00 24.57
N CYS A 437 -5.31 31.12 24.59
CA CYS A 437 -5.28 29.92 23.73
C CYS A 437 -4.98 28.65 24.56
N PRO A 438 -5.42 27.47 24.09
CA PRO A 438 -5.10 26.20 24.76
C PRO A 438 -3.60 25.99 24.90
N ARG A 439 -3.21 25.29 25.97
CA ARG A 439 -1.83 24.95 26.28
C ARG A 439 -1.71 23.45 26.42
N LEU A 440 -0.67 22.89 25.82
CA LEU A 440 -0.17 21.57 26.17
C LEU A 440 0.80 21.74 27.33
N SER A 441 0.50 21.14 28.48
CA SER A 441 1.36 21.29 29.66
C SER A 441 2.78 20.78 29.36
N LYS A 442 3.80 21.37 30.01
CA LYS A 442 5.19 20.92 29.84
C LYS A 442 5.33 19.43 30.17
N SER A 443 4.68 18.98 31.24
CA SER A 443 4.69 17.57 31.66
C SER A 443 4.07 16.64 30.63
N ASP A 444 2.93 17.01 30.06
CA ASP A 444 2.25 16.18 29.07
C ASP A 444 3.04 16.14 27.77
N TYR A 445 3.55 17.29 27.31
CA TYR A 445 4.42 17.34 26.15
C TYR A 445 5.68 16.49 26.32
N ILE A 446 6.37 16.62 27.45
CA ILE A 446 7.58 15.83 27.75
C ILE A 446 7.21 14.34 27.74
N LYS A 447 6.12 13.93 28.40
CA LYS A 447 5.67 12.54 28.39
C LYS A 447 5.48 12.01 26.96
N PHE A 448 4.75 12.73 26.10
CA PHE A 448 4.54 12.32 24.72
C PHE A 448 5.81 12.37 23.88
N PHE A 449 6.70 13.33 24.12
CA PHE A 449 7.98 13.42 23.43
C PHE A 449 8.84 12.20 23.69
N TYR A 450 8.84 11.68 24.94
CA TYR A 450 9.58 10.48 25.31
C TYR A 450 8.95 9.16 24.84
N GLU A 451 7.71 9.17 24.32
CA GLU A 451 7.11 8.02 23.62
C GLU A 451 7.65 7.88 22.17
N LEU A 452 8.28 8.92 21.61
CA LEU A 452 8.84 8.88 20.26
C LEU A 452 10.08 7.97 20.20
N PRO A 453 10.34 7.32 19.03
CA PRO A 453 11.58 6.59 18.79
C PRO A 453 12.81 7.43 19.13
N GLU A 454 13.81 6.82 19.77
CA GLU A 454 15.03 7.50 20.25
C GLU A 454 15.72 8.31 19.15
N ASP A 455 15.85 7.74 17.94
CA ASP A 455 16.44 8.44 16.79
C ASP A 455 15.73 9.76 16.47
N LEU A 456 14.40 9.78 16.55
CA LEU A 456 13.59 10.98 16.30
C LEU A 456 13.73 12.01 17.42
N ARG A 457 13.78 11.55 18.68
CA ARG A 457 14.01 12.42 19.83
C ARG A 457 15.36 13.12 19.73
N ARG A 458 16.43 12.33 19.50
CA ARG A 458 17.79 12.85 19.32
C ARG A 458 17.84 13.88 18.19
N GLU A 459 17.20 13.60 17.06
CA GLU A 459 17.18 14.53 15.93
C GLU A 459 16.50 15.87 16.28
N VAL A 460 15.38 15.84 17.01
CA VAL A 460 14.74 17.07 17.48
C VAL A 460 15.63 17.82 18.45
N VAL A 461 16.24 17.13 19.43
CA VAL A 461 17.11 17.76 20.42
C VAL A 461 18.34 18.41 19.79
N GLU A 462 18.98 17.73 18.84
CA GLU A 462 20.14 18.25 18.11
C GLU A 462 19.82 19.52 17.30
N ASN A 463 18.58 19.68 16.83
CA ASN A 463 18.17 20.82 15.99
C ASN A 463 17.43 21.92 16.76
N PHE A 464 16.75 21.59 17.86
CA PHE A 464 15.81 22.47 18.54
C PHE A 464 15.98 22.55 20.06
N GLY A 465 16.96 21.83 20.63
CA GLY A 465 17.23 21.81 22.07
C GLY A 465 16.34 20.84 22.83
N GLU A 466 16.44 20.87 24.16
CA GLU A 466 15.63 20.00 25.02
C GLU A 466 14.14 20.43 25.00
N PRO A 467 13.19 19.48 25.11
CA PRO A 467 11.78 19.82 25.27
C PRO A 467 11.59 20.68 26.54
N PRO A 468 10.67 21.66 26.55
CA PRO A 468 9.65 21.95 25.53
C PRO A 468 10.11 22.88 24.39
N GLY A 469 11.41 23.21 24.30
CA GLY A 469 11.91 24.25 23.39
C GLY A 469 11.57 25.66 23.86
N ASP A 470 11.66 26.63 22.93
CA ASP A 470 11.50 28.07 23.17
C ASP A 470 10.43 28.74 22.30
N ILE A 471 9.96 28.08 21.24
CA ILE A 471 8.92 28.60 20.34
C ILE A 471 7.55 28.45 21.00
N MET A 472 6.87 29.57 21.25
CA MET A 472 5.51 29.60 21.80
C MET A 472 5.40 28.84 23.14
N VAL A 473 6.42 28.96 23.98
CA VAL A 473 6.49 28.37 25.33
C VAL A 473 6.37 29.46 26.38
N ASP A 474 5.51 29.27 27.38
CA ASP A 474 5.39 30.13 28.57
C ASP A 474 5.65 29.34 29.87
N GLU A 475 5.29 29.90 31.03
CA GLU A 475 5.48 29.24 32.32
C GLU A 475 4.65 27.94 32.42
N ASP A 476 3.45 27.92 31.84
CA ASP A 476 2.45 26.86 31.97
C ASP A 476 2.62 25.74 30.94
N GLY A 477 3.11 26.05 29.74
CA GLY A 477 3.15 25.06 28.67
C GLY A 477 3.59 25.56 27.30
N ILE A 478 3.27 24.75 26.29
CA ILE A 478 3.39 25.10 24.88
C ILE A 478 2.01 25.58 24.38
N LEU A 479 1.97 26.80 23.85
CA LEU A 479 0.75 27.41 23.34
C LEU A 479 0.32 26.77 22.01
N ILE A 480 -0.97 26.43 21.93
CA ILE A 480 -1.60 25.80 20.77
C ILE A 480 -2.57 26.81 20.15
N PRO A 481 -2.23 27.44 19.02
CA PRO A 481 -3.03 28.52 18.43
C PRO A 481 -4.28 27.96 17.74
N VAL A 482 -5.30 27.66 18.55
CA VAL A 482 -6.58 27.10 18.11
C VAL A 482 -7.76 27.86 18.72
N VAL A 483 -8.82 27.98 17.93
CA VAL A 483 -10.14 28.48 18.35
C VAL A 483 -11.06 27.28 18.57
N LEU A 484 -11.75 27.24 19.70
CA LEU A 484 -12.71 26.19 20.03
C LEU A 484 -14.15 26.69 19.78
N LEU A 485 -14.90 25.97 18.95
CA LEU A 485 -16.32 26.21 18.67
C LEU A 485 -17.13 24.95 19.02
N GLY A 486 -17.40 24.72 20.31
CA GLY A 486 -18.01 23.47 20.76
C GLY A 486 -17.07 22.27 20.57
N ASN A 487 -17.43 21.34 19.69
CA ASN A 487 -16.60 20.17 19.36
C ASN A 487 -15.71 20.40 18.11
N ILE A 488 -15.60 21.63 17.63
CA ILE A 488 -14.72 21.97 16.51
C ILE A 488 -13.52 22.76 17.02
N ALA A 489 -12.30 22.32 16.66
CA ALA A 489 -11.08 23.08 16.88
C ALA A 489 -10.60 23.64 15.54
N ILE A 490 -10.34 24.94 15.46
CA ILE A 490 -9.82 25.59 14.25
C ILE A 490 -8.43 26.10 14.55
N GLY A 491 -7.42 25.47 13.95
CA GLY A 491 -6.02 25.72 14.23
C GLY A 491 -5.27 26.29 13.04
N ILE A 492 -4.26 27.13 13.34
CA ILE A 492 -3.25 27.51 12.35
C ILE A 492 -2.15 26.47 12.39
N GLN A 493 -1.80 25.88 11.24
CA GLN A 493 -0.65 24.99 11.18
C GLN A 493 0.62 25.77 11.56
N PRO A 494 1.40 25.29 12.54
CA PRO A 494 2.68 25.88 12.89
C PRO A 494 3.62 26.08 11.69
N SER A 495 4.38 27.17 11.72
CA SER A 495 5.37 27.46 10.69
C SER A 495 6.62 26.58 10.81
N ARG A 496 7.39 26.41 9.73
CA ARG A 496 8.69 25.72 9.78
C ARG A 496 9.78 26.70 10.23
N ARG A 497 10.66 26.32 11.16
CA ARG A 497 11.63 27.24 11.83
C ARG A 497 12.55 28.03 10.90
N LYS A 498 12.94 27.54 9.71
CA LYS A 498 13.90 28.24 8.83
C LYS A 498 13.49 29.68 8.43
N ILE A 499 12.22 30.05 8.59
CA ILE A 499 11.67 31.39 8.27
C ILE A 499 11.72 32.33 9.48
N ILE A 500 11.88 31.76 10.68
CA ILE A 500 11.88 32.48 11.96
C ILE A 500 13.24 33.14 12.25
N GLU A 501 14.30 32.75 11.53
CA GLU A 501 15.70 33.11 11.84
C GLU A 501 16.51 33.72 10.70
N SER A 502 16.10 33.65 9.42
CA SER A 502 16.85 34.32 8.34
C SER A 502 15.99 34.74 7.14
N ASN A 503 16.32 35.91 6.57
CA ASN A 503 15.90 36.36 5.23
C ASN A 503 16.59 35.54 4.12
N GLU A 504 16.81 34.24 4.31
CA GLU A 504 17.21 33.34 3.22
C GLU A 504 15.98 32.89 2.44
N ASP A 505 16.18 32.57 1.16
CA ASP A 505 15.15 32.31 0.15
C ASP A 505 14.02 31.44 0.71
N LEU A 506 12.86 32.08 1.01
CA LEU A 506 11.70 31.49 1.68
C LEU A 506 11.25 30.17 1.03
N LEU A 507 11.43 30.05 -0.29
CA LEU A 507 11.13 28.85 -1.08
C LEU A 507 12.05 27.67 -0.76
N SER A 508 13.35 27.90 -0.52
CA SER A 508 14.33 26.85 -0.21
C SER A 508 14.09 26.22 1.17
N ALA A 509 13.55 27.00 2.11
CA ALA A 509 13.18 26.57 3.45
C ALA A 509 11.92 25.66 3.46
N VAL A 510 10.93 25.91 2.59
CA VAL A 510 9.69 25.12 2.48
C VAL A 510 9.96 23.68 2.08
N HIS A 511 10.91 23.49 1.18
CA HIS A 511 11.19 22.17 0.59
C HIS A 511 12.38 21.47 1.23
N ASP A 512 12.91 22.00 2.34
CA ASP A 512 13.99 21.33 3.08
C ASP A 512 13.46 20.04 3.72
N LYS A 513 13.72 18.91 3.07
CA LYS A 513 13.31 17.58 3.54
C LYS A 513 14.26 17.00 4.60
N THR A 514 15.26 17.75 5.07
CA THR A 514 16.33 17.22 5.93
C THR A 514 16.14 17.50 7.42
N LYS A 515 15.26 18.43 7.78
CA LYS A 515 15.06 18.89 9.17
C LYS A 515 13.81 18.29 9.83
N PRO A 516 13.86 18.00 11.14
CA PRO A 516 12.70 17.56 11.90
C PRO A 516 11.72 18.73 12.17
N PRO A 517 10.49 18.45 12.63
CA PRO A 517 9.62 19.46 13.24
C PRO A 517 10.21 19.96 14.57
N HIS A 518 9.97 21.23 14.89
CA HIS A 518 10.30 21.77 16.22
C HIS A 518 9.25 21.39 17.27
N HIS A 519 9.54 21.66 18.55
CA HIS A 519 8.69 21.24 19.66
C HIS A 519 7.24 21.71 19.58
N GLN A 520 6.99 22.98 19.22
CA GLN A 520 5.61 23.47 19.08
C GLN A 520 4.84 22.86 17.89
N TYR A 521 5.53 22.51 16.79
CA TYR A 521 4.89 21.78 15.69
C TYR A 521 4.44 20.38 16.15
N LEU A 522 5.30 19.68 16.90
CA LEU A 522 4.96 18.40 17.53
C LEU A 522 3.79 18.55 18.51
N ALA A 523 3.88 19.55 19.40
CA ALA A 523 2.87 19.83 20.42
C ALA A 523 1.49 20.09 19.80
N PHE A 524 1.41 20.82 18.68
CA PHE A 524 0.16 21.09 17.97
C PHE A 524 -0.54 19.79 17.53
N TYR A 525 0.15 18.90 16.83
CA TYR A 525 -0.45 17.65 16.35
C TYR A 525 -0.72 16.64 17.48
N LEU A 526 0.14 16.61 18.50
CA LEU A 526 -0.09 15.82 19.71
C LEU A 526 -1.31 16.31 20.48
N TRP A 527 -1.49 17.62 20.62
CA TRP A 527 -2.65 18.22 21.26
C TRP A 527 -3.94 17.86 20.51
N LEU A 528 -3.95 18.00 19.18
CA LEU A 528 -5.12 17.62 18.36
C LEU A 528 -5.50 16.14 18.54
N SER A 529 -4.52 15.25 18.56
CA SER A 529 -4.77 13.80 18.60
C SER A 529 -5.00 13.24 20.01
N LYS A 530 -4.30 13.73 21.04
CA LYS A 530 -4.30 13.14 22.39
C LYS A 530 -5.13 13.93 23.41
N GLU A 531 -5.12 15.26 23.35
CA GLU A 531 -5.85 16.10 24.32
C GLU A 531 -7.24 16.48 23.80
N PHE A 532 -7.28 17.15 22.64
CA PHE A 532 -8.54 17.45 21.97
C PHE A 532 -9.27 16.17 21.52
N LYS A 533 -8.50 15.11 21.21
CA LYS A 533 -9.00 13.81 20.76
C LYS A 533 -9.85 13.96 19.50
N ALA A 534 -9.30 14.62 18.49
CA ALA A 534 -9.92 14.76 17.18
C ALA A 534 -10.31 13.37 16.64
N ASP A 535 -11.57 13.22 16.22
CA ASP A 535 -12.01 12.06 15.47
C ASP A 535 -11.63 12.18 13.98
N ALA A 536 -11.42 13.41 13.49
CA ALA A 536 -10.91 13.71 12.16
C ALA A 536 -10.14 15.04 12.15
N ILE A 537 -9.12 15.12 11.29
CA ILE A 537 -8.41 16.35 10.94
C ILE A 537 -8.75 16.70 9.49
N ILE A 538 -9.19 17.93 9.27
CA ILE A 538 -9.45 18.53 7.96
C ILE A 538 -8.39 19.58 7.71
N HIS A 539 -7.52 19.38 6.74
CA HIS A 539 -6.69 20.44 6.21
C HIS A 539 -7.46 21.18 5.11
N LEU A 540 -7.58 22.51 5.22
CA LEU A 540 -8.39 23.34 4.33
C LEU A 540 -7.52 24.29 3.51
N GLY A 541 -7.35 23.98 2.21
CA GLY A 541 -6.56 24.77 1.27
C GLY A 541 -5.33 24.02 0.75
N THR A 542 -4.45 24.69 0.01
CA THR A 542 -3.19 24.12 -0.48
C THR A 542 -2.00 24.55 0.37
N HIS A 543 -0.85 23.85 0.25
CA HIS A 543 0.43 24.19 0.90
C HIS A 543 0.55 23.85 2.39
N GLY A 544 -0.12 22.79 2.83
CA GLY A 544 0.22 22.16 4.10
C GLY A 544 1.68 21.75 4.15
N THR A 545 2.30 21.92 5.31
CA THR A 545 3.74 21.64 5.49
C THR A 545 4.01 20.25 6.08
N LEU A 546 2.97 19.57 6.58
CA LEU A 546 3.10 18.28 7.28
C LEU A 546 3.63 17.21 6.33
N GLU A 547 3.06 17.13 5.12
CA GLU A 547 3.41 16.15 4.11
C GLU A 547 4.85 16.33 3.60
N PHE A 548 5.44 17.51 3.76
CA PHE A 548 6.81 17.82 3.36
C PHE A 548 7.84 17.67 4.49
N MET A 549 7.43 17.31 5.71
CA MET A 549 8.35 17.04 6.81
C MET A 549 9.26 15.84 6.51
N LYS A 550 10.46 15.80 7.10
CA LYS A 550 11.47 14.77 6.83
C LYS A 550 10.92 13.34 6.97
N GLY A 551 11.30 12.47 6.04
CA GLY A 551 10.87 11.07 5.98
C GLY A 551 10.83 10.53 4.55
N LYS A 552 10.54 9.23 4.40
CA LYS A 552 10.57 8.50 3.12
C LYS A 552 9.60 9.05 2.08
N GLU A 553 9.99 9.14 0.81
CA GLU A 553 9.15 9.72 -0.26
C GLU A 553 7.76 9.08 -0.37
N CYS A 554 7.69 7.75 -0.27
CA CYS A 554 6.45 7.00 -0.16
C CYS A 554 6.69 5.70 0.63
N GLY A 555 5.64 5.14 1.23
CA GLY A 555 5.77 3.97 2.10
C GLY A 555 6.49 4.31 3.40
N LEU A 556 5.83 5.12 4.23
CA LEU A 556 6.40 5.67 5.46
C LEU A 556 6.64 4.59 6.53
N SER A 557 7.75 4.72 7.26
CA SER A 557 8.01 3.98 8.49
C SER A 557 7.57 4.76 9.74
N SER A 558 7.63 4.14 10.91
CA SER A 558 7.46 4.78 12.23
C SER A 558 8.46 5.92 12.49
N LYS A 559 9.51 6.00 11.68
CA LYS A 559 10.56 7.04 11.76
C LYS A 559 10.31 8.21 10.80
N CYS A 560 9.16 8.28 10.14
CA CYS A 560 8.82 9.37 9.24
C CYS A 560 7.94 10.39 9.97
N TRP A 561 8.35 11.66 9.99
CA TRP A 561 7.60 12.71 10.69
C TRP A 561 6.14 12.85 10.24
N PRO A 562 5.82 12.76 8.93
CA PRO A 562 4.41 12.79 8.53
C PRO A 562 3.56 11.66 9.15
N ASP A 563 4.10 10.44 9.32
CA ASP A 563 3.43 9.31 9.99
C ASP A 563 3.24 9.59 11.49
N VAL A 564 4.25 10.15 12.14
CA VAL A 564 4.21 10.51 13.57
C VAL A 564 3.18 11.61 13.84
N LEU A 565 3.17 12.66 13.01
CA LEU A 565 2.34 13.85 13.20
C LEU A 565 0.85 13.56 12.99
N ILE A 566 0.49 12.89 11.89
CA ILE A 566 -0.91 12.57 11.61
C ILE A 566 -1.38 11.33 12.39
N SER A 567 -0.46 10.44 12.73
CA SER A 567 -0.69 9.24 13.53
C SER A 567 -1.85 8.40 12.97
N SER A 568 -2.76 7.95 13.82
CA SER A 568 -3.94 7.18 13.42
C SER A 568 -5.17 8.02 13.06
N VAL A 569 -5.10 9.35 13.16
CA VAL A 569 -6.28 10.20 12.97
C VAL A 569 -6.68 10.25 11.48
N PRO A 570 -7.97 10.05 11.16
CA PRO A 570 -8.53 10.26 9.82
C PRO A 570 -8.18 11.64 9.30
N HIS A 571 -7.50 11.67 8.16
CA HIS A 571 -7.05 12.91 7.53
C HIS A 571 -7.83 13.16 6.25
N ILE A 572 -8.58 14.25 6.25
CA ILE A 572 -9.34 14.77 5.12
C ILE A 572 -8.64 16.03 4.65
N TYR A 573 -8.52 16.23 3.35
CA TYR A 573 -7.78 17.36 2.82
C TYR A 573 -8.52 17.95 1.63
N VAL A 574 -9.00 19.20 1.78
CA VAL A 574 -9.64 19.94 0.70
C VAL A 574 -8.56 20.55 -0.17
N TYR A 575 -8.41 20.05 -1.39
CA TYR A 575 -7.27 20.40 -2.26
C TYR A 575 -7.74 21.00 -3.59
N HIS A 576 -6.94 21.91 -4.16
CA HIS A 576 -7.25 22.48 -5.46
C HIS A 576 -7.04 21.46 -6.59
N VAL A 577 -8.07 21.26 -7.44
CA VAL A 577 -8.09 20.22 -8.48
C VAL A 577 -6.94 20.31 -9.49
N THR A 578 -6.39 21.50 -9.74
CA THR A 578 -5.28 21.65 -10.71
C THR A 578 -3.91 21.36 -10.11
N ASN A 579 -3.78 21.22 -8.78
CA ASN A 579 -2.50 20.98 -8.11
C ASN A 579 -2.34 19.49 -7.75
N VAL A 580 -2.44 18.62 -8.76
CA VAL A 580 -2.46 17.16 -8.61
C VAL A 580 -1.12 16.62 -8.07
N SER A 581 0.00 17.26 -8.42
CA SER A 581 1.33 16.83 -7.99
C SER A 581 1.50 16.90 -6.47
N GLU A 582 1.17 18.03 -5.84
CA GLU A 582 1.26 18.17 -4.38
C GLU A 582 0.15 17.39 -3.66
N ALA A 583 -1.07 17.36 -4.21
CA ALA A 583 -2.16 16.58 -3.64
C ALA A 583 -1.78 15.09 -3.52
N THR A 584 -1.07 14.56 -4.51
CA THR A 584 -0.54 13.19 -4.49
C THR A 584 0.49 12.98 -3.39
N ILE A 585 1.32 14.00 -3.09
CA ILE A 585 2.27 13.95 -1.97
C ILE A 585 1.51 13.86 -0.64
N ALA A 586 0.48 14.67 -0.44
CA ALA A 586 -0.37 14.58 0.75
C ALA A 586 -1.02 13.19 0.88
N LYS A 587 -1.59 12.66 -0.20
CA LYS A 587 -2.18 11.31 -0.20
C LYS A 587 -1.18 10.22 0.24
N ARG A 588 0.07 10.32 -0.22
CA ARG A 588 1.13 9.30 0.00
C ARG A 588 1.94 9.49 1.29
N ARG A 589 2.00 10.70 1.84
CA ARG A 589 2.82 11.03 3.01
C ARG A 589 2.01 11.44 4.23
N SER A 590 0.78 11.88 4.10
CA SER A 590 -0.06 12.21 5.26
C SER A 590 -1.35 11.40 5.31
N TYR A 591 -1.45 10.38 4.46
CA TYR A 591 -2.60 9.49 4.37
C TYR A 591 -3.92 10.23 4.05
N ALA A 592 -3.79 11.39 3.39
CA ALA A 592 -4.90 12.27 3.11
C ALA A 592 -5.95 11.60 2.21
N THR A 593 -7.22 11.75 2.60
CA THR A 593 -8.35 11.57 1.69
C THR A 593 -8.67 12.92 1.08
N LEU A 594 -8.29 13.08 -0.20
CA LEU A 594 -8.47 14.32 -0.95
C LEU A 594 -9.95 14.52 -1.30
N LEU A 595 -10.45 15.73 -1.06
CA LEU A 595 -11.78 16.20 -1.47
C LEU A 595 -11.66 17.29 -2.54
#